data_AF-A0A7J9DEF1-F1
#
_entry.id   AF-A0A7J9DEF1-F1
#
_cell.length_a   1.000
_cell.length_b   1.000
_cell.length_c   1.000
_cell.angle_alpha   90.00
_cell.angle_beta   90.00
_cell.angle_gamma   90.00
#
_symmetry.space_group_name_H-M   'P 1'
#
loop_
_entity.id
_entity.type
_entity.pdbx_description
1 polymer ?
#
loop_
_entity_poly.entity_id
_entity_poly.type
_entity_poly.pdbx_seq_one_letter_code
_entity_poly.pdbx_strand_id
1 'polypeptide(L)' 'MHFWDKYGNIAQLLFVKPDHALLKAMVRFWDPTYRCFTFNEVDMISTIEEYSTLFHYDFRDPLRIY' A
#
# COMPACT_ATOMS: atom_id res chain seq x y z
N MET A 1 13.33 -17.16 10.79
CA MET A 1 12.78 -16.42 9.64
C MET A 1 12.69 -14.97 10.06
N HIS A 2 13.44 -14.07 9.43
CA HIS A 2 13.30 -12.64 9.70
C HIS A 2 12.00 -12.14 9.08
N PHE A 3 11.37 -11.15 9.71
CA PHE A 3 10.16 -10.50 9.18
C PHE A 3 10.35 -10.01 7.74
N TRP A 4 11.54 -9.50 7.42
CA TRP A 4 11.95 -9.06 6.08
C TRP A 4 11.90 -10.18 5.03
N ASP A 5 12.32 -11.39 5.38
CA ASP A 5 12.31 -12.55 4.48
C ASP A 5 10.88 -12.94 4.08
N LYS A 6 9.90 -12.64 4.92
CA LYS A 6 8.50 -13.00 4.71
C LYS A 6 7.70 -11.92 3.98
N TYR A 7 8.02 -10.65 4.23
CA TYR A 7 7.17 -9.53 3.81
C TYR A 7 7.83 -8.60 2.78
N GLY A 8 9.13 -8.74 2.50
CA GLY A 8 9.80 -7.97 1.45
C GLY A 8 9.79 -6.46 1.71
N ASN A 9 9.57 -5.67 0.66
CA ASN A 9 9.62 -4.20 0.73
C ASN A 9 8.54 -3.59 1.64
N ILE A 10 7.39 -4.25 1.84
CA ILE A 10 6.35 -3.71 2.72
C ILE A 10 6.83 -3.55 4.17
N ALA A 11 7.81 -4.35 4.59
CA ALA A 11 8.40 -4.24 5.92
C ALA A 11 9.10 -2.88 6.15
N GLN A 12 9.49 -2.19 5.07
CA GLN A 12 10.04 -0.84 5.16
C GLN A 12 9.02 0.17 5.68
N LEU A 13 7.72 -0.06 5.48
CA LEU A 13 6.66 0.82 5.99
C LEU A 13 6.66 0.93 7.52
N LEU A 14 7.13 -0.10 8.23
CA LEU A 14 7.23 -0.06 9.70
C LEU A 14 8.24 0.97 10.21
N PHE A 15 9.17 1.41 9.36
CA PHE A 15 10.21 2.38 9.70
C PHE A 15 9.90 3.78 9.18
N VAL A 16 8.81 3.95 8.42
CA VAL A 16 8.33 5.25 7.97
C VAL A 16 7.79 5.99 9.18
N LYS A 17 8.42 7.12 9.51
CA LYS A 17 7.94 7.98 10.61
C LYS A 17 6.65 8.68 10.15
N PRO A 18 5.55 8.57 10.91
CA PRO A 18 4.32 9.25 10.57
C PRO A 18 4.51 10.77 10.68
N ASP A 19 4.22 11.48 9.59
CA ASP A 19 4.10 12.93 9.61
C ASP A 19 2.68 13.32 10.03
N HIS A 20 2.57 13.96 11.19
CA HIS A 20 1.29 14.32 11.79
C HIS A 20 0.53 15.38 10.98
N ALA A 21 1.25 16.33 10.36
CA ALA A 21 0.64 17.35 9.53
C ALA A 21 0.10 16.75 8.24
N LEU A 22 0.87 15.83 7.63
CA LEU A 22 0.44 15.09 6.45
C LEU A 22 -0.80 14.23 6.75
N LEU A 23 -0.79 13.44 7.83
CA LEU A 23 -1.93 12.60 8.21
C LEU A 23 -3.19 13.44 8.44
N LYS A 24 -3.06 14.60 9.09
CA LYS A 24 -4.17 15.53 9.30
C LYS A 24 -4.71 16.11 7.99
N ALA A 25 -3.84 16.37 7.01
CA ALA A 25 -4.26 16.80 5.69
C ALA A 25 -4.97 15.65 4.94
N MET A 26 -4.42 14.43 5.00
CA MET A 26 -4.96 13.24 4.32
C MET A 26 -6.34 12.83 4.81
N VAL A 27 -6.65 12.99 6.10
CA VAL A 27 -7.99 12.70 6.65
C VAL A 27 -9.11 13.41 5.88
N ARG A 28 -8.86 14.61 5.34
CA ARG A 28 -9.86 15.36 4.56
C ARG A 28 -10.21 14.72 3.21
N PHE A 29 -9.35 13.84 2.73
CA PHE A 29 -9.45 13.16 1.45
C PHE A 29 -9.89 11.69 1.61
N TRP A 30 -10.24 11.24 2.82
CA TRP A 30 -10.71 9.88 3.04
C TRP A 30 -12.13 9.70 2.49
N ASP A 31 -12.30 8.76 1.55
CA ASP A 31 -13.60 8.32 1.05
C ASP A 31 -14.02 7.03 1.76
N PRO A 32 -15.08 7.06 2.60
CA PRO A 32 -15.54 5.88 3.32
C PRO A 32 -16.19 4.83 2.41
N THR A 33 -16.68 5.21 1.24
CA THR A 33 -17.35 4.31 0.29
C THR A 33 -16.33 3.38 -0.36
N TYR A 34 -15.23 3.96 -0.85
CA TYR A 34 -14.15 3.21 -1.50
C TYR A 34 -13.09 2.73 -0.51
N ARG A 35 -13.11 3.23 0.73
CA ARG A 35 -12.12 2.93 1.79
C ARG A 35 -10.69 3.26 1.36
N CYS A 36 -10.53 4.37 0.64
CA CYS A 36 -9.26 4.88 0.16
C CYS A 36 -9.22 6.42 0.24
N PHE A 37 -8.04 7.00 0.02
CA PHE A 37 -7.91 8.45 -0.12
C PHE A 37 -8.16 8.84 -1.58
N THR A 38 -8.94 9.90 -1.80
CA THR A 38 -9.29 10.39 -3.14
C THR A 38 -8.93 11.88 -3.28
N PHE A 39 -8.28 12.23 -4.37
CA PHE A 39 -7.93 13.58 -4.77
C PHE A 39 -8.67 13.94 -6.05
N ASN A 40 -9.83 14.58 -5.89
CA ASN A 40 -10.75 14.86 -6.99
C ASN A 40 -11.18 13.56 -7.71
N GLU A 41 -10.69 13.32 -8.92
CA GLU A 41 -11.02 12.13 -9.73
C GLU A 41 -9.96 11.02 -9.61
N VAL A 42 -8.91 11.22 -8.81
CA VAL A 42 -7.81 10.26 -8.67
C VAL A 42 -7.89 9.61 -7.29
N ASP A 43 -7.92 8.29 -7.23
CA ASP A 43 -7.78 7.54 -5.97
C ASP A 43 -6.32 7.18 -5.67
N MET A 44 -6.04 6.92 -4.40
CA MET A 44 -4.72 6.51 -3.91
C MET A 44 -4.64 4.99 -3.70
N ILE A 45 -5.45 4.20 -4.42
CA ILE A 45 -5.35 2.74 -4.37
C ILE A 45 -4.16 2.34 -5.22
N SER A 46 -3.24 1.57 -4.63
CA SER A 46 -2.15 0.99 -5.40
C SER A 46 -2.68 0.01 -6.46
N THR A 47 -2.08 0.07 -7.63
CA THR A 47 -2.30 -0.90 -8.72
C THR A 47 -1.77 -2.28 -8.35
N ILE A 48 -2.17 -3.32 -9.10
CA ILE A 48 -1.70 -4.70 -8.90
C ILE A 48 -0.17 -4.77 -9.07
N GLU A 49 0.37 -4.01 -10.02
CA GLU A 49 1.81 -3.93 -10.30
C GLU A 49 2.60 -3.27 -9.16
N GLU A 50 2.04 -2.26 -8.52
CA GLU A 50 2.64 -1.62 -7.34
C GLU A 50 2.61 -2.56 -6.13
N TYR A 51 1.48 -3.26 -5.89
CA TYR A 51 1.42 -4.29 -4.86
C TYR A 51 2.42 -5.42 -5.10
N SER A 52 2.57 -5.86 -6.36
CA SER A 52 3.56 -6.87 -6.76
C SER A 52 4.97 -6.44 -6.35
N THR A 53 5.30 -5.17 -6.62
CA THR A 53 6.59 -4.57 -6.30
C THR A 53 6.79 -4.40 -4.79
N LEU A 54 5.73 -4.10 -4.02
CA LEU A 54 5.80 -3.96 -2.56
C LEU A 54 5.97 -5.30 -1.85
N PHE A 55 5.29 -6.34 -2.32
CA PHE A 55 5.33 -7.68 -1.71
C PHE A 55 6.40 -8.60 -2.30
N HIS A 56 7.12 -8.17 -3.35
CA HIS A 56 8.02 -9.03 -4.14
C HIS A 56 7.31 -10.29 -4.66
N TYR A 57 6.04 -10.13 -5.02
CA TYR A 57 5.18 -11.23 -5.45
C TYR A 57 4.65 -10.94 -6.85
N ASP A 58 4.83 -11.85 -7.80
CA ASP A 58 4.26 -11.69 -9.14
C ASP A 58 2.80 -12.15 -9.15
N PHE A 59 1.87 -11.19 -9.07
CA PHE A 59 0.43 -11.46 -9.15
C PHE A 59 -0.05 -11.80 -10.57
N ARG A 60 0.82 -11.67 -11.60
CA ARG A 60 0.50 -12.02 -12.99
C ARG A 60 0.71 -13.50 -13.29
N ASP A 61 1.30 -14.24 -12.35
CA ASP A 61 1.38 -15.69 -12.40
C ASP A 61 0.24 -16.31 -11.56
N PRO A 62 -0.91 -16.66 -12.18
CA PRO A 62 -2.05 -17.23 -11.47
C PRO A 62 -1.77 -18.60 -10.83
N LEU A 63 -0.63 -19.24 -11.12
CA LEU A 63 -0.26 -20.56 -10.60
C LEU A 63 0.51 -20.51 -9.28
N ARG A 64 0.93 -19.33 -8.80
CA ARG A 64 1.67 -19.19 -7.53
C ARG A 64 0.81 -18.91 -6.30
N ILE A 65 -0.48 -18.62 -6.51
CA ILE A 65 -1.43 -18.29 -5.45
C ILE A 65 -2.14 -19.53 -4.87
N TYR A 66 -1.81 -20.72 -5.39
CA TYR A 66 -2.35 -22.03 -4.97
C TYR A 66 -1.24 -23.00 -4.57
#